data_AF-A0AAN8E0I1-F1
#
_entry.id   AF-A0AAN8E0I1-F1
#
_cell.length_a   1.000
_cell.length_b   1.000
_cell.length_c   1.000
_cell.angle_alpha   90.00
_cell.angle_beta   90.00
_cell.angle_gamma   90.00
#
_symmetry.space_group_name_H-M   'P 1'
#
loop_
_entity.id
_entity.type
_entity.pdbx_description
1 polymer ?
#
loop_
_entity_poly.entity_id
_entity_poly.type
_entity_poly.pdbx_seq_one_letter_code
_entity_poly.pdbx_strand_id
1 'polypeptide(L)'
;MERIRFTVVSEPPEEEEQERECEEVGVAFIRIPEITETHSELLERRLQVLDMEREEVGTLTVSVEGLEALQAIMEEEEEEDAQ
;
A
#
# COMPACT_ATOMS: atom_id res chain seq x y z
N MET A 1 2.07 2.83 -12.73
CA MET A 1 2.23 2.47 -11.30
C MET A 1 1.20 1.41 -10.89
N GLU A 2 1.58 0.23 -10.38
CA GLU A 2 0.62 -0.89 -10.24
C GLU A 2 0.03 -1.10 -8.83
N ARG A 3 0.79 -0.82 -7.76
CA ARG A 3 0.40 -1.18 -6.40
C ARG A 3 1.03 -0.30 -5.33
N ILE A 4 0.28 -0.06 -4.25
CA ILE A 4 0.79 0.50 -2.99
C ILE A 4 1.05 -0.68 -2.05
N ARG A 5 2.30 -0.80 -1.58
CA ARG A 5 2.71 -1.80 -0.59
C ARG A 5 2.77 -1.13 0.79
N PHE A 6 2.05 -1.68 1.73
CA PHE A 6 2.16 -1.36 3.16
C PHE A 6 3.03 -2.41 3.82
N THR A 7 4.02 -1.99 4.59
CA THR A 7 4.89 -2.87 5.37
C THR A 7 4.60 -2.63 6.85
N VAL A 8 4.23 -3.68 7.58
CA VAL A 8 4.10 -3.64 9.04
C VAL A 8 5.46 -3.99 9.62
N VAL A 9 5.98 -3.13 10.49
CA VAL A 9 7.27 -3.32 11.15
C VAL A 9 7.09 -3.42 12.66
N SER A 10 7.93 -4.21 13.32
CA SER A 10 8.06 -4.19 14.78
C SER A 10 9.19 -3.25 15.15
N GLU A 11 8.86 -2.18 15.86
CA GLU A 11 9.82 -1.28 16.46
C GLU A 11 10.27 -1.87 17.81
N PRO A 12 11.59 -2.02 18.04
CA PRO A 12 12.09 -2.47 19.34
C PRO A 12 11.77 -1.43 20.42
N PRO A 13 11.68 -1.82 21.71
CA PRO A 13 11.60 -0.86 22.81
C PRO A 13 12.80 0.09 22.82
N GLU A 14 12.62 1.34 23.25
CA GLU A 14 13.69 2.38 23.28
C GLU A 14 15.00 1.90 23.93
N GLU A 15 14.89 1.05 24.96
CA GLU A 15 16.02 0.48 25.70
C GLU A 15 16.88 -0.48 24.86
N GLU A 16 16.29 -1.12 23.86
CA GLU A 16 16.89 -2.15 23.00
C GLU A 16 17.26 -1.62 21.60
N GLU A 17 16.96 -0.35 21.27
CA GLU A 17 17.21 0.25 19.94
C GLU A 17 18.68 0.25 19.51
N GLN A 18 19.61 0.23 20.45
CA GLN A 18 21.06 0.16 20.15
C GLN A 18 21.51 -1.25 19.77
N GLU A 19 20.71 -2.27 20.10
CA GLU A 19 21.05 -3.69 19.93
C GLU A 19 20.18 -4.38 18.86
N ARG A 20 18.99 -3.84 18.59
CA ARG A 20 17.98 -4.41 17.69
C ARG A 20 17.52 -3.39 16.67
N GLU A 21 17.31 -3.85 15.45
CA GLU A 21 16.75 -3.05 14.35
C GLU A 21 15.24 -3.31 14.21
N CYS A 22 14.54 -2.43 13.49
CA CYS A 22 13.15 -2.67 13.12
C CYS A 22 13.05 -3.87 12.17
N GLU A 23 12.11 -4.77 12.44
CA GLU A 23 11.93 -6.01 11.67
C GLU A 23 10.62 -5.95 10.87
N GLU A 24 10.63 -6.48 9.64
CA GLU A 24 9.41 -6.61 8.83
C GLU A 24 8.57 -7.77 9.35
N VAL A 25 7.34 -7.46 9.80
CA VAL A 25 6.37 -8.45 10.31
C VAL A 25 5.51 -9.00 9.17
N GLY A 26 5.16 -8.16 8.21
CA GLY A 26 4.36 -8.57 7.07
C GLY A 26 3.98 -7.43 6.14
N VAL A 27 3.28 -7.77 5.07
CA VAL A 27 2.91 -6.84 4.00
C VAL A 27 1.43 -6.93 3.63
N ALA A 28 0.89 -5.79 3.20
CA ALA A 28 -0.44 -5.67 2.60
C ALA A 28 -0.36 -4.83 1.31
N PHE A 29 -1.31 -5.03 0.40
CA PHE A 29 -1.28 -4.38 -0.92
C PHE A 29 -2.64 -3.78 -1.30
N ILE A 30 -2.60 -2.63 -1.97
CA ILE A 30 -3.70 -2.08 -2.76
C ILE A 30 -3.23 -1.97 -4.21
N ARG A 31 -4.13 -2.28 -5.15
CA ARG A 31 -3.88 -2.05 -6.58
C ARG A 31 -4.35 -0.65 -6.93
N ILE A 32 -3.46 0.17 -7.47
CA ILE A 32 -3.80 1.52 -7.94
C ILE A 32 -4.88 1.48 -9.04
N PRO A 33 -4.84 0.52 -10.01
CA PRO A 33 -5.91 0.38 -11.00
C PRO A 33 -7.30 0.16 -10.39
N GLU A 34 -7.42 -0.35 -9.16
CA GLU A 34 -8.74 -0.48 -8.53
C GLU A 34 -9.41 0.88 -8.37
N ILE A 35 -8.67 1.92 -7.99
CA ILE A 35 -9.21 3.28 -7.79
C ILE A 35 -9.67 3.88 -9.13
N THR A 36 -8.87 3.70 -10.18
CA THR A 36 -9.12 4.31 -11.49
C THR A 36 -10.14 3.52 -12.32
N GLU A 37 -10.15 2.19 -12.25
CA GLU A 37 -11.16 1.34 -12.90
C GLU A 37 -12.55 1.55 -12.28
N THR A 38 -12.64 1.58 -10.94
CA THR A 38 -13.94 1.76 -10.27
C THR A 38 -14.38 3.22 -10.18
N HIS A 39 -13.53 4.18 -10.57
CA HIS A 39 -13.78 5.61 -10.48
C HIS A 39 -14.23 6.03 -9.07
N SER A 40 -13.61 5.45 -8.04
CA SER A 40 -14.01 5.68 -6.66
C SER A 40 -12.83 5.56 -5.71
N GLU A 41 -12.82 6.39 -4.68
CA GLU A 41 -11.87 6.30 -3.59
C GLU A 41 -12.06 5.02 -2.78
N LEU A 42 -10.98 4.55 -2.16
CA LEU A 42 -11.01 3.36 -1.31
C LEU A 42 -11.11 3.83 0.14
N LEU A 43 -12.30 3.74 0.72
CA LEU A 43 -12.52 4.13 2.11
C LEU A 43 -12.64 2.90 3.02
N GLU A 44 -12.01 2.95 4.20
CA GLU A 44 -12.04 1.92 5.24
C GLU A 44 -11.82 0.49 4.70
N ARG A 45 -10.90 0.34 3.74
CA ARG A 45 -10.57 -0.96 3.17
C ARG A 45 -9.74 -1.78 4.12
N ARG A 46 -10.24 -2.97 4.43
CA ARG A 46 -9.53 -3.99 5.22
C ARG A 46 -8.67 -4.84 4.31
N LEU A 47 -7.37 -4.84 4.56
CA LEU A 47 -6.36 -5.60 3.85
C LEU A 47 -5.81 -6.67 4.78
N GLN A 48 -5.62 -7.88 4.25
CA GLN A 48 -4.90 -8.93 4.98
C GLN A 48 -3.40 -8.59 5.00
N VAL A 49 -2.79 -8.72 6.17
CA VAL A 49 -1.34 -8.62 6.34
C VAL A 49 -0.80 -10.05 6.30
N LEU A 50 0.10 -10.30 5.35
CA LEU A 50 0.74 -11.59 5.17
C LEU A 50 2.21 -11.52 5.60
N ASP A 51 2.69 -12.52 6.32
CA ASP A 51 4.10 -12.66 6.66
C ASP A 51 4.94 -13.21 5.47
N MET A 52 6.21 -13.52 5.75
CA MET A 52 7.13 -14.10 4.76
C MET A 52 6.74 -15.51 4.28
N GLU A 53 6.00 -16.26 5.11
CA GLU A 53 5.49 -17.59 4.81
C GLU A 53 4.12 -17.55 4.11
N ARG A 54 3.60 -16.33 3.87
CA ARG A 54 2.29 -16.02 3.28
C ARG A 54 1.12 -16.42 4.17
N GLU A 55 1.34 -16.45 5.48
CA GLU A 55 0.29 -16.68 6.48
C GLU A 55 -0.33 -15.35 6.91
N GLU A 56 -1.64 -15.34 7.17
CA GLU A 56 -2.34 -14.15 7.64
C GLU A 56 -1.98 -13.90 9.11
N VAL A 57 -1.27 -12.80 9.35
CA VAL A 57 -0.83 -12.37 10.69
C VAL A 57 -1.67 -11.22 11.26
N GLY A 58 -2.55 -10.63 10.44
CA GLY A 58 -3.45 -9.57 10.90
C GLY A 58 -4.20 -8.87 9.78
N THR A 59 -4.87 -7.77 10.14
CA THR A 59 -5.64 -6.94 9.22
C THR A 59 -5.24 -5.47 9.37
N LEU A 60 -5.05 -4.78 8.25
CA LEU A 60 -4.80 -3.34 8.18
C LEU A 60 -6.00 -2.65 7.54
N THR A 61 -6.58 -1.66 8.22
CA THR A 61 -7.66 -0.82 7.65
C THR A 61 -7.06 0.48 7.13
N VAL A 62 -7.26 0.79 5.85
CA VAL A 62 -6.73 1.99 5.20
C VAL A 62 -7.80 2.73 4.41
N SER A 63 -7.60 4.03 4.24
CA SER A 63 -8.33 4.85 3.27
C SER A 63 -7.33 5.46 2.29
N VAL A 64 -7.66 5.45 0.99
CA VAL A 64 -6.87 6.04 -0.09
C VAL A 64 -7.78 6.96 -0.90
N GLU A 65 -7.45 8.25 -0.84
CA GLU A 65 -8.12 9.36 -1.53
C GLU A 65 -7.11 9.95 -2.53
N GLY A 66 -7.58 10.36 -3.71
CA GLY A 66 -6.69 10.83 -4.78
C GLY A 66 -7.03 10.33 -6.19
N LEU A 67 -8.29 9.98 -6.46
CA LEU A 67 -8.76 9.58 -7.78
C LEU A 67 -8.39 10.58 -8.88
N GLU A 68 -8.64 11.87 -8.64
CA GLU A 68 -8.37 12.94 -9.61
C GLU A 68 -6.88 13.03 -9.97
N ALA A 69 -6.00 12.94 -8.96
CA ALA A 69 -4.55 12.96 -9.19
C ALA A 69 -4.08 11.72 -9.98
N LEU A 70 -4.64 10.54 -9.68
CA LEU A 70 -4.31 9.31 -10.39
C LEU A 70 -4.78 9.33 -11.84
N GLN A 71 -5.96 9.91 -12.11
CA GLN A 71 -6.48 10.08 -13.47
C GLN A 71 -5.61 11.03 -14.29
N ALA A 72 -5.23 12.18 -13.72
CA ALA A 72 -4.37 13.15 -14.41
C ALA A 72 -3.01 12.52 -14.81
N ILE A 73 -2.38 11.75 -13.92
CA ILE A 73 -1.12 11.05 -14.21
C ILE A 73 -1.28 10.03 -15.35
N MET A 74 -2.39 9.28 -15.37
CA MET A 74 -2.64 8.29 -16.42
C MET A 74 -2.93 8.92 -17.77
N GLU A 75 -3.66 10.04 -17.80
CA GLU A 75 -3.91 10.81 -19.03
C GLU A 75 -2.61 11.37 -19.60
N GLU A 76 -1.70 11.87 -18.75
CA GLU A 76 -0.36 12.31 -19.16
C GLU A 76 0.47 11.17 -19.78
N GLU A 77 0.48 9.97 -19.16
CA GLU A 77 1.19 8.80 -19.70
C GLU A 77 0.65 8.37 -21.09
N GLU A 78 -0.67 8.37 -21.28
CA GLU A 78 -1.30 8.02 -22.56
C GLU A 78 -1.00 9.04 -23.68
N GLU A 79 -0.92 10.33 -23.34
CA GLU A 79 -0.58 11.40 -24.30
C GLU A 79 0.90 11.37 -24.72
N GLU A 80 1.81 10.95 -23.84
CA GLU A 80 3.23 10.79 -24.14
C GLU A 80 3.50 9.56 -25.03
N ASP A 81 2.80 8.45 -24.81
CA ASP A 81 2.95 7.21 -25.60
C ASP A 81 2.32 7.32 -27.01
N ALA A 82 1.45 8.29 -27.26
CA ALA A 82 0.78 8.52 -28.53
C ALA A 82 1.56 9.42 -29.52
N GLN A 83 2.76 9.90 -29.15
CA GLN A 83 3.63 10.79 -29.95
C GLN A 83 4.84 10.05 -30.54
#